data_AF-A0AAF0EF30-F1
#
_entry.id   AF-A0AAF0EF30-F1
#
_cell.length_a   1.000
_cell.length_b   1.000
_cell.length_c   1.000
_cell.angle_alpha   90.00
_cell.angle_beta   90.00
_cell.angle_gamma   90.00
#
_symmetry.space_group_name_H-M   'P 1'
#
loop_
_entity.id
_entity.type
_entity.pdbx_description
1 polymer ?
#
loop_
_entity_poly.entity_id
_entity_poly.type
_entity_poly.pdbx_seq_one_letter_code
_entity_poly.pdbx_strand_id
1 'polypeptide(L)'
;MTVRAATHAAEHLGHMISEWLATAKREAPSSDTPSVAQHALPHDCKAIIAPYVTISDERHAGYRFSGSTFAWAYQCIDPSHIESRTSQVSQEVYVVPILVGTLSALMAEQYANILESYAADPSTMLVVSSDFCHWGMRFRYTRYQAGPDEDPVMLSEFTPPSVYANHPIYASITQLDTQAILMTQKLIDLAENAYYFLLSDASMEEQQLVSDLGRQDPVEAAKQVLKFDGLLDEFQMPWISSDIVSGTGDDAQVPWARGAWFNSNPIAVGIYETGYLLIPQEFGNFVLNRTTVIAKHNETEAIAPFYTLKSYDAKKIERVVIVLPGQWRNAWQYINLMGNALNVALKYPELNVKEDSVLLMSPMFFNQVDRLSGSVQDNEISFEDALWSAAGSIREPQGFRHLTSFDVLDYMVDMVMDKRKFPNLKNVVIAGHSMGGQMALHYAAGKKPMSYDDQIRYWVGNPGAYTYMSSLRPFSTKNCENYDEWPYSVTNVNSLPHYLKGHAGPNGSNLVKLFRRRKIHFAIAENDNGGGVKTCQANTQGPNRIARGAEWIIAQGNSSQSWPSQHTVDYMPGISHQDYPAMAYYFSLKHIFSDA
;
A
#
# COMPACT_ATOMS: atom_id res chain seq x y z
N MET A 1 -34.82 26.75 -8.53
CA MET A 1 -35.56 26.75 -9.82
C MET A 1 -37.00 26.35 -9.50
N THR A 2 -38.01 27.15 -9.85
CA THR A 2 -39.43 26.85 -9.51
C THR A 2 -39.97 25.69 -10.35
N VAL A 3 -40.83 24.85 -9.79
CA VAL A 3 -41.44 23.66 -10.44
C VAL A 3 -42.04 23.96 -11.83
N ARG A 4 -42.60 25.17 -12.03
CA ARG A 4 -43.12 25.66 -13.33
C ARG A 4 -42.06 25.92 -14.40
N ALA A 5 -40.85 26.31 -14.02
CA ALA A 5 -39.76 26.56 -14.98
C ALA A 5 -39.12 25.24 -15.46
N ALA A 6 -39.06 24.25 -14.57
CA ALA A 6 -38.61 22.91 -14.92
C ALA A 6 -39.60 22.17 -15.85
N THR A 7 -40.91 22.41 -15.70
CA THR A 7 -41.94 21.80 -16.58
C THR A 7 -41.92 22.39 -17.99
N HIS A 8 -41.77 23.71 -18.14
CA HIS A 8 -41.64 24.32 -19.47
C HIS A 8 -40.34 23.95 -20.20
N ALA A 9 -39.23 23.83 -19.47
CA ALA A 9 -37.98 23.34 -20.03
C ALA A 9 -38.08 21.86 -20.48
N ALA A 10 -38.82 21.03 -19.74
CA ALA A 10 -39.07 19.63 -20.09
C ALA A 10 -39.96 19.46 -21.34
N GLU A 11 -41.03 20.26 -21.48
CA GLU A 11 -41.86 20.25 -22.70
C GLU A 11 -41.07 20.74 -23.93
N HIS A 12 -40.26 21.79 -23.77
CA HIS A 12 -39.43 22.31 -24.86
C HIS A 12 -38.34 21.31 -25.28
N LEU A 13 -37.66 20.69 -24.32
CA LEU A 13 -36.68 19.63 -24.56
C LEU A 13 -37.32 18.40 -25.21
N GLY A 14 -38.52 18.01 -24.77
CA GLY A 14 -39.29 16.91 -25.38
C GLY A 14 -39.63 17.16 -26.85
N HIS A 15 -39.95 18.41 -27.21
CA HIS A 15 -40.19 18.81 -28.60
C HIS A 15 -38.91 18.79 -29.45
N MET A 16 -37.79 19.30 -28.91
CA MET A 16 -36.50 19.29 -29.59
C MET A 16 -35.96 17.87 -29.83
N ILE A 17 -36.09 16.97 -28.83
CA ILE A 17 -35.72 15.56 -28.97
C ILE A 17 -36.57 14.89 -30.06
N SER A 18 -37.87 15.16 -30.09
CA SER A 18 -38.77 14.61 -31.11
C SER A 18 -38.40 15.06 -32.53
N GLU A 19 -38.01 16.33 -32.70
CA GLU A 19 -37.52 16.85 -33.98
C GLU A 19 -36.18 16.25 -34.41
N TRP A 20 -35.23 16.10 -33.48
CA TRP A 20 -33.93 15.46 -33.76
C TRP A 20 -34.08 13.98 -34.12
N LEU A 21 -34.95 13.26 -33.42
CA LEU A 21 -35.28 11.87 -33.73
C LEU A 21 -36.00 11.73 -35.08
N ALA A 22 -36.80 12.71 -35.49
CA ALA A 22 -37.45 12.70 -36.81
C ALA A 22 -36.49 13.02 -37.97
N THR A 23 -35.37 13.71 -37.70
CA THR A 23 -34.42 14.16 -38.72
C THR A 23 -33.16 13.29 -38.85
N ALA A 24 -32.80 12.54 -37.81
CA ALA A 24 -31.72 11.56 -37.90
C ALA A 24 -32.08 10.43 -38.88
N LYS A 25 -31.22 10.19 -39.88
CA LYS A 25 -31.34 9.06 -40.82
C LYS A 25 -30.47 7.91 -40.32
N ARG A 26 -31.00 6.68 -40.33
CA ARG A 26 -30.19 5.45 -40.25
C ARG A 26 -29.33 5.33 -41.50
N GLU A 27 -28.17 5.95 -41.51
CA GLU A 27 -27.10 5.54 -42.41
C GLU A 27 -26.30 4.43 -41.72
N ALA A 28 -26.08 3.33 -42.45
CA ALA A 28 -25.32 2.20 -41.93
C ALA A 28 -23.86 2.62 -41.68
N PRO A 29 -23.28 2.25 -40.53
CA PRO A 29 -21.89 2.61 -40.21
C PRO A 29 -20.91 1.99 -41.22
N SER A 30 -19.82 2.70 -41.52
CA SER A 30 -18.72 2.19 -42.33
C SER A 30 -17.98 1.04 -41.61
N SER A 31 -17.42 0.10 -42.38
CA SER A 31 -16.96 -1.23 -41.94
C SER A 31 -15.85 -1.30 -40.90
N ASP A 32 -15.24 -0.18 -40.52
CA ASP A 32 -13.94 -0.17 -39.83
C ASP A 32 -14.02 0.28 -38.37
N THR A 33 -15.23 0.42 -37.80
CA THR A 33 -15.43 0.66 -36.36
C THR A 33 -16.62 -0.16 -35.88
N PRO A 34 -16.48 -1.03 -34.85
CA PRO A 34 -17.61 -1.77 -34.32
C PRO A 34 -18.66 -0.78 -33.81
N SER A 35 -19.85 -0.85 -34.39
CA SER A 35 -20.98 0.01 -34.01
C SER A 35 -21.65 -0.54 -32.76
N VAL A 36 -22.03 0.33 -31.83
CA VAL A 36 -22.87 -0.02 -30.65
C VAL A 36 -24.17 -0.72 -31.07
N ALA A 37 -24.64 -0.51 -32.31
CA ALA A 37 -25.79 -1.20 -32.88
C ALA A 37 -25.61 -2.73 -33.03
N GLN A 38 -24.39 -3.25 -32.83
CA GLN A 38 -24.09 -4.69 -32.90
C GLN A 38 -23.98 -5.36 -31.52
N HIS A 39 -24.09 -4.60 -30.42
CA HIS A 39 -24.13 -5.18 -29.08
C HIS A 39 -25.57 -5.56 -28.70
N ALA A 40 -25.78 -6.85 -28.41
CA ALA A 40 -27.05 -7.30 -27.85
C ALA A 40 -27.29 -6.63 -26.49
N LEU A 41 -28.50 -6.14 -26.26
CA LEU A 41 -28.90 -5.62 -24.95
C LEU A 41 -28.74 -6.72 -23.88
N PRO A 42 -28.36 -6.38 -22.64
CA PRO A 42 -28.33 -7.34 -21.54
C PRO A 42 -29.67 -8.07 -21.41
N HIS A 43 -29.62 -9.38 -21.14
CA HIS A 43 -30.81 -10.20 -20.93
C HIS A 43 -31.63 -9.60 -19.76
N ASP A 44 -32.93 -9.41 -19.97
CA ASP A 44 -33.87 -8.78 -19.02
C ASP A 44 -33.67 -7.29 -18.71
N CYS A 45 -33.02 -6.51 -19.59
CA CYS A 45 -32.87 -5.07 -19.41
C CYS A 45 -34.23 -4.36 -19.23
N LYS A 46 -34.40 -3.62 -18.13
CA LYS A 46 -35.64 -2.90 -17.76
C LYS A 46 -35.53 -1.39 -17.98
N ALA A 47 -34.32 -0.85 -17.87
CA ALA A 47 -34.07 0.58 -17.98
C ALA A 47 -32.79 0.87 -18.78
N ILE A 48 -32.86 1.88 -19.63
CA ILE A 48 -31.71 2.47 -20.29
C ILE A 48 -31.53 3.88 -19.73
N ILE A 49 -30.40 4.13 -19.08
CA ILE A 49 -30.06 5.46 -18.59
C ILE A 49 -29.02 6.03 -19.53
N ALA A 50 -29.35 7.14 -20.18
CA ALA A 50 -28.45 7.78 -21.14
C ALA A 50 -28.00 9.14 -20.58
N PRO A 51 -26.89 9.20 -19.82
CA PRO A 51 -26.31 10.49 -19.45
C PRO A 51 -25.71 11.17 -20.68
N TYR A 52 -26.23 12.34 -20.99
CA TYR A 52 -25.70 13.28 -21.97
C TYR A 52 -25.05 14.47 -21.25
N VAL A 53 -23.84 14.87 -21.67
CA VAL A 53 -23.09 15.97 -21.06
C VAL A 53 -23.36 17.28 -21.82
N THR A 54 -24.11 18.19 -21.20
CA THR A 54 -23.88 19.66 -21.07
C THR A 54 -25.16 20.45 -20.74
N ILE A 55 -25.16 21.20 -19.61
CA ILE A 55 -25.94 22.43 -19.39
C ILE A 55 -24.98 23.52 -18.93
N SER A 56 -24.86 24.58 -19.72
CA SER A 56 -24.87 25.92 -19.13
C SER A 56 -25.51 26.89 -20.12
N ASP A 57 -26.60 27.53 -19.69
CA ASP A 57 -27.28 28.68 -20.31
C ASP A 57 -27.80 28.52 -21.76
N GLU A 58 -28.99 29.07 -22.04
CA GLU A 58 -29.78 28.95 -23.28
C GLU A 58 -29.13 29.58 -24.54
N ARG A 59 -27.83 29.87 -24.49
CA ARG A 59 -27.01 30.46 -25.55
C ARG A 59 -25.75 29.65 -25.87
N HIS A 60 -25.67 28.39 -25.42
CA HIS A 60 -24.55 27.49 -25.73
C HIS A 60 -24.72 26.80 -27.09
N ALA A 61 -23.62 26.75 -27.86
CA ALA A 61 -23.55 26.08 -29.15
C ALA A 61 -23.78 24.56 -29.07
N GLY A 62 -23.64 23.92 -27.89
CA GLY A 62 -23.78 22.47 -27.69
C GLY A 62 -25.12 21.89 -28.16
N TYR A 63 -26.24 22.57 -27.92
CA TYR A 63 -27.58 22.12 -28.36
C TYR A 63 -27.69 21.93 -29.89
N ARG A 64 -26.95 22.72 -30.68
CA ARG A 64 -27.01 22.71 -32.15
C ARG A 64 -26.19 21.58 -32.77
N PHE A 65 -25.16 21.08 -32.08
CA PHE A 65 -24.22 20.11 -32.64
C PHE A 65 -24.37 18.71 -32.04
N SER A 66 -24.79 18.61 -30.78
CA SER A 66 -24.80 17.34 -30.04
C SER A 66 -26.18 16.68 -29.96
N GLY A 67 -27.27 17.44 -30.14
CA GLY A 67 -28.63 16.92 -30.12
C GLY A 67 -28.91 15.89 -31.24
N SER A 68 -28.40 16.14 -32.44
CA SER A 68 -28.45 15.18 -33.56
C SER A 68 -27.58 13.94 -33.34
N THR A 69 -26.44 14.09 -32.66
CA THR A 69 -25.54 12.97 -32.32
C THR A 69 -26.19 12.06 -31.27
N PHE A 70 -26.83 12.65 -30.26
CA PHE A 70 -27.65 11.93 -29.28
C PHE A 70 -28.82 11.19 -29.96
N ALA A 71 -29.56 11.88 -30.85
CA ALA A 71 -30.66 11.26 -31.58
C ALA A 71 -30.20 10.11 -32.50
N TRP A 72 -29.03 10.23 -33.12
CA TRP A 72 -28.42 9.16 -33.90
C TRP A 72 -28.02 7.96 -33.02
N ALA A 73 -27.30 8.19 -31.92
CA ALA A 73 -26.92 7.13 -30.98
C ALA A 73 -28.16 6.40 -30.42
N TYR A 74 -29.23 7.15 -30.16
CA TYR A 74 -30.52 6.61 -29.74
C TYR A 74 -31.19 5.75 -30.84
N GLN A 75 -31.19 6.19 -32.11
CA GLN A 75 -31.73 5.40 -33.23
C GLN A 75 -30.92 4.13 -33.55
N CYS A 76 -29.65 4.08 -33.14
CA CYS A 76 -28.76 2.93 -33.29
C CYS A 76 -29.05 1.80 -32.30
N ILE A 77 -29.85 2.04 -31.25
CA ILE A 77 -30.29 0.98 -30.34
C ILE A 77 -31.29 0.10 -31.10
N ASP A 78 -30.97 -1.18 -31.29
CA ASP A 78 -31.87 -2.17 -31.90
C ASP A 78 -32.56 -3.02 -30.82
N PRO A 79 -33.83 -2.73 -30.48
CA PRO A 79 -34.56 -3.48 -29.48
C PRO A 79 -35.03 -4.86 -30.01
N SER A 80 -34.85 -5.18 -31.29
CA SER A 80 -35.35 -6.44 -31.88
C SER A 80 -34.61 -7.70 -31.39
N HIS A 81 -33.44 -7.54 -30.76
CA HIS A 81 -32.66 -8.61 -30.13
C HIS A 81 -33.03 -8.87 -28.65
N ILE A 82 -34.07 -8.23 -28.11
CA ILE A 82 -34.60 -8.53 -26.77
C ILE A 82 -35.44 -9.83 -26.86
N GLU A 83 -34.81 -10.99 -26.70
CA GLU A 83 -35.52 -12.27 -26.68
C GLU A 83 -36.36 -12.44 -25.40
N SER A 84 -37.69 -12.38 -25.52
CA SER A 84 -38.60 -12.74 -24.41
C SER A 84 -38.69 -14.27 -24.28
N ARG A 85 -38.34 -14.84 -23.13
CA ARG A 85 -38.53 -16.29 -22.86
C ARG A 85 -39.99 -16.73 -22.70
N THR A 86 -40.96 -15.84 -22.85
CA THR A 86 -42.39 -16.18 -22.80
C THR A 86 -43.12 -15.52 -23.95
N SER A 87 -43.80 -16.32 -24.74
CA SER A 87 -44.48 -15.95 -25.98
C SER A 87 -45.73 -15.08 -25.78
N GLN A 88 -45.76 -14.15 -24.81
CA GLN A 88 -46.93 -13.29 -24.62
C GLN A 88 -46.77 -11.94 -23.89
N VAL A 89 -45.57 -11.43 -23.62
CA VAL A 89 -45.42 -10.05 -23.09
C VAL A 89 -44.23 -9.36 -23.77
N SER A 90 -44.50 -8.27 -24.50
CA SER A 90 -43.45 -7.35 -24.93
C SER A 90 -42.81 -6.72 -23.69
N GLN A 91 -41.53 -6.95 -23.47
CA GLN A 91 -40.79 -6.32 -22.37
C GLN A 91 -40.67 -4.83 -22.68
N GLU A 92 -41.39 -3.98 -21.92
CA GLU A 92 -41.25 -2.53 -22.04
C GLU A 92 -39.91 -2.10 -21.44
N VAL A 93 -39.06 -1.46 -22.24
CA VAL A 93 -37.80 -0.86 -21.79
C VAL A 93 -38.04 0.63 -21.53
N TYR A 94 -37.77 1.08 -20.30
CA TYR A 94 -37.89 2.48 -19.93
C TYR A 94 -36.59 3.23 -20.21
N VAL A 95 -36.66 4.32 -20.97
CA VAL A 95 -35.49 5.18 -21.21
C VAL A 95 -35.57 6.40 -20.30
N VAL A 96 -34.52 6.62 -19.50
CA VAL A 96 -34.37 7.79 -18.64
C VAL A 96 -33.24 8.67 -19.20
N PRO A 97 -33.57 9.76 -19.93
CA PRO A 97 -32.57 10.71 -20.40
C PRO A 97 -32.13 11.60 -19.23
N ILE A 98 -30.82 11.71 -19.01
CA ILE A 98 -30.24 12.56 -17.96
C ILE A 98 -29.26 13.52 -18.59
N LEU A 99 -29.45 14.82 -18.35
CA LEU A 99 -28.69 15.86 -19.00
C LEU A 99 -27.88 16.64 -17.95
N VAL A 100 -26.55 16.53 -18.01
CA VAL A 100 -25.64 16.98 -16.93
C VAL A 100 -24.64 18.00 -17.46
N GLY A 101 -24.55 19.17 -16.81
CA GLY A 101 -23.62 20.24 -17.17
C GLY A 101 -22.30 20.24 -16.42
N THR A 102 -21.63 21.40 -16.41
CA THR A 102 -20.46 21.60 -15.53
C THR A 102 -20.90 21.47 -14.07
N LEU A 103 -20.41 20.44 -13.39
CA LEU A 103 -20.71 20.20 -11.98
C LEU A 103 -19.59 20.74 -11.08
N SER A 104 -19.96 21.23 -9.90
CA SER A 104 -19.00 21.31 -8.79
C SER A 104 -18.74 19.91 -8.25
N ALA A 105 -17.61 19.71 -7.54
CA ALA A 105 -17.29 18.41 -6.93
C ALA A 105 -18.43 17.86 -6.06
N LEU A 106 -19.08 18.73 -5.28
CA LEU A 106 -20.22 18.37 -4.44
C LEU A 106 -21.44 17.91 -5.24
N MET A 107 -21.75 18.56 -6.38
CA MET A 107 -22.86 18.12 -7.22
C MET A 107 -22.50 16.81 -7.93
N ALA A 108 -21.25 16.64 -8.39
CA ALA A 108 -20.80 15.38 -8.99
C ALA A 108 -21.00 14.20 -8.05
N GLU A 109 -20.65 14.34 -6.78
CA GLU A 109 -20.87 13.33 -5.73
C GLU A 109 -22.37 13.03 -5.52
N GLN A 110 -23.21 14.06 -5.51
CA GLN A 110 -24.66 13.88 -5.37
C GLN A 110 -25.28 13.14 -6.57
N TYR A 111 -24.87 13.47 -7.81
CA TYR A 111 -25.33 12.75 -8.99
C TYR A 111 -24.80 11.31 -9.01
N ALA A 112 -23.55 11.09 -8.61
CA ALA A 112 -22.98 9.75 -8.48
C ALA A 112 -23.80 8.89 -7.52
N ASN A 113 -24.12 9.39 -6.31
CA ASN A 113 -24.95 8.67 -5.33
C ASN A 113 -26.37 8.33 -5.84
N ILE A 114 -26.95 9.18 -6.70
CA ILE A 114 -28.26 8.91 -7.30
C ILE A 114 -28.18 7.81 -8.35
N LEU A 115 -27.14 7.85 -9.20
CA LEU A 115 -26.98 6.94 -10.33
C LEU A 115 -26.34 5.60 -9.94
N GLU A 116 -25.62 5.55 -8.82
CA GLU A 116 -24.91 4.36 -8.32
C GLU A 116 -25.81 3.12 -8.27
N SER A 117 -27.00 3.25 -7.67
CA SER A 117 -27.94 2.13 -7.54
C SER A 117 -28.45 1.59 -8.88
N TYR A 118 -28.48 2.41 -9.92
CA TYR A 118 -28.88 2.00 -11.26
C TYR A 118 -27.69 1.48 -12.08
N ALA A 119 -26.50 2.06 -11.89
CA ALA A 119 -25.27 1.58 -12.53
C ALA A 119 -24.84 0.21 -12.00
N ALA A 120 -25.17 -0.12 -10.73
CA ALA A 120 -24.89 -1.41 -10.12
C ALA A 120 -25.94 -2.49 -10.44
N ASP A 121 -27.08 -2.15 -11.06
CA ASP A 121 -28.12 -3.11 -11.41
C ASP A 121 -27.81 -3.77 -12.77
N PRO A 122 -27.54 -5.09 -12.82
CA PRO A 122 -27.22 -5.79 -14.06
C PRO A 122 -28.39 -5.82 -15.07
N SER A 123 -29.60 -5.44 -14.65
CA SER A 123 -30.77 -5.26 -15.51
C SER A 123 -30.94 -3.82 -16.02
N THR A 124 -29.96 -2.94 -15.78
CA THR A 124 -29.93 -1.55 -16.30
C THR A 124 -28.74 -1.37 -17.25
N MET A 125 -29.00 -0.81 -18.43
CA MET A 125 -27.94 -0.40 -19.37
C MET A 125 -27.65 1.10 -19.21
N LEU A 126 -26.41 1.46 -18.88
CA LEU A 126 -25.95 2.84 -18.83
C LEU A 126 -25.22 3.22 -20.13
N VAL A 127 -25.73 4.23 -20.84
CA VAL A 127 -25.17 4.72 -22.11
C VAL A 127 -24.61 6.12 -21.93
N VAL A 128 -23.29 6.23 -21.74
CA VAL A 128 -22.63 7.52 -21.59
C VAL A 128 -22.35 8.14 -22.95
N SER A 129 -22.98 9.29 -23.23
CA SER A 129 -22.75 10.07 -24.44
C SER A 129 -22.18 11.43 -24.07
N SER A 130 -21.06 11.81 -24.68
CA SER A 130 -20.42 13.09 -24.42
C SER A 130 -19.93 13.71 -25.72
N ASP A 131 -20.11 15.03 -25.83
CA ASP A 131 -19.59 15.87 -26.89
C ASP A 131 -18.16 16.27 -26.54
N PHE A 132 -17.27 15.28 -26.56
CA PHE A 132 -15.92 15.51 -26.11
C PHE A 132 -15.27 16.66 -26.93
N CYS A 133 -14.64 17.56 -26.16
CA CYS A 133 -13.96 18.79 -26.54
C CYS A 133 -14.80 20.02 -26.96
N HIS A 134 -15.22 20.77 -25.95
CA HIS A 134 -15.37 22.23 -26.05
C HIS A 134 -13.99 22.90 -26.24
N TRP A 135 -13.53 22.94 -27.47
CA TRP A 135 -12.22 23.51 -27.83
C TRP A 135 -12.30 25.01 -28.11
N GLY A 136 -11.42 25.78 -27.49
CA GLY A 136 -11.26 27.22 -27.72
C GLY A 136 -11.01 28.00 -26.43
N MET A 137 -10.51 29.22 -26.58
CA MET A 137 -10.17 30.09 -25.45
C MET A 137 -11.35 30.39 -24.53
N ARG A 138 -12.57 30.48 -25.08
CA ARG A 138 -13.82 30.65 -24.32
C ARG A 138 -14.04 29.52 -23.30
N PHE A 139 -13.53 28.33 -23.59
CA PHE A 139 -13.67 27.13 -22.76
C PHE A 139 -12.41 26.86 -21.92
N ARG A 140 -11.39 27.73 -22.01
CA ARG A 140 -10.07 27.58 -21.37
C ARG A 140 -9.37 26.27 -21.72
N TYR A 141 -9.70 25.69 -22.87
CA TYR A 141 -9.13 24.43 -23.34
C TYR A 141 -8.79 24.55 -24.83
N THR A 142 -7.50 24.69 -25.12
CA THR A 142 -6.96 24.84 -26.49
C THR A 142 -5.83 23.83 -26.74
N ARG A 143 -5.92 22.68 -26.08
CA ARG A 143 -4.94 21.59 -26.23
C ARG A 143 -4.97 21.11 -27.67
N TYR A 144 -3.81 21.07 -28.30
CA TYR A 144 -3.64 20.74 -29.71
C TYR A 144 -2.46 19.78 -29.83
N GLN A 145 -2.66 18.74 -30.60
CA GLN A 145 -1.69 17.69 -30.88
C GLN A 145 -1.42 17.72 -32.39
N ALA A 146 -0.18 18.01 -32.76
CA ALA A 146 0.21 18.14 -34.17
C ALA A 146 0.38 16.79 -34.88
N GLY A 147 0.50 15.70 -34.12
CA GLY A 147 0.56 14.33 -34.63
C GLY A 147 0.52 13.30 -33.49
N PRO A 148 0.29 12.02 -33.80
CA PRO A 148 0.07 10.95 -32.82
C PRO A 148 1.23 10.72 -31.84
N ASP A 149 2.47 11.03 -32.24
CA ASP A 149 3.68 10.86 -31.41
C ASP A 149 4.26 12.19 -30.91
N GLU A 150 3.56 13.31 -31.13
CA GLU A 150 4.01 14.63 -30.68
C GLU A 150 3.35 15.04 -29.36
N ASP A 151 4.13 15.69 -28.50
CA ASP A 151 3.63 16.21 -27.22
C ASP A 151 2.57 17.30 -27.46
N PRO A 152 1.40 17.20 -26.80
CA PRO A 152 0.34 18.18 -26.99
C PRO A 152 0.72 19.54 -26.41
N VAL A 153 0.43 20.59 -27.17
CA VAL A 153 0.67 21.99 -26.79
C VAL A 153 -0.64 22.73 -26.55
N MET A 154 -0.60 23.84 -25.81
CA MET A 154 -1.77 24.73 -25.67
C MET A 154 -1.68 25.84 -26.71
N LEU A 155 -2.65 25.93 -27.63
CA LEU A 155 -2.70 27.04 -28.57
C LEU A 155 -3.16 28.32 -27.86
N SER A 156 -2.58 29.44 -28.26
CA SER A 156 -2.94 30.80 -27.82
C SER A 156 -3.07 31.72 -29.03
N GLU A 157 -3.56 32.94 -28.83
CA GLU A 157 -3.60 33.96 -29.89
C GLU A 157 -2.19 34.30 -30.43
N PHE A 158 -1.14 33.98 -29.67
CA PHE A 158 0.26 34.21 -30.05
C PHE A 158 0.92 33.01 -30.72
N THR A 159 0.21 31.89 -30.87
CA THR A 159 0.80 30.68 -31.47
C THR A 159 0.92 30.84 -33.00
N PRO A 160 2.12 30.69 -33.58
CA PRO A 160 2.33 30.88 -35.01
C PRO A 160 1.50 29.89 -35.85
N PRO A 161 0.91 30.32 -36.99
CA PRO A 161 0.15 29.44 -37.88
C PRO A 161 0.92 28.21 -38.36
N SER A 162 2.25 28.28 -38.44
CA SER A 162 3.10 27.14 -38.80
C SER A 162 2.98 25.95 -37.84
N VAL A 163 2.55 26.18 -36.59
CA VAL A 163 2.37 25.13 -35.56
C VAL A 163 1.15 24.25 -35.86
N TYR A 164 0.11 24.81 -36.50
CA TYR A 164 -1.14 24.11 -36.81
C TYR A 164 -1.48 24.11 -38.31
N ALA A 165 -0.49 24.39 -39.16
CA ALA A 165 -0.65 24.38 -40.61
C ALA A 165 -0.75 22.96 -41.20
N ASN A 166 -0.03 22.00 -40.60
CA ASN A 166 0.11 20.65 -41.14
C ASN A 166 -0.88 19.64 -40.58
N HIS A 167 -1.49 19.95 -39.43
CA HIS A 167 -2.53 19.12 -38.82
C HIS A 167 -3.70 20.02 -38.41
N PRO A 168 -4.85 19.93 -39.09
CA PRO A 168 -5.97 20.81 -38.80
C PRO A 168 -6.46 20.68 -37.35
N ILE A 169 -6.82 21.80 -36.73
CA ILE A 169 -7.29 21.83 -35.34
C ILE A 169 -8.45 20.85 -35.09
N TYR A 170 -9.39 20.72 -36.03
CA TYR A 170 -10.51 19.78 -35.89
C TYR A 170 -10.06 18.31 -35.81
N ALA A 171 -8.99 17.94 -36.51
CA ALA A 171 -8.45 16.58 -36.50
C ALA A 171 -7.76 16.28 -35.15
N SER A 172 -7.06 17.27 -34.59
CA SER A 172 -6.50 17.16 -33.25
C SER A 172 -7.59 17.02 -32.19
N ILE A 173 -8.70 17.75 -32.34
CA ILE A 173 -9.86 17.63 -31.46
C ILE A 173 -10.43 16.21 -31.52
N THR A 174 -10.71 15.68 -32.72
CA THR A 174 -11.18 14.30 -32.90
C THR A 174 -10.25 13.26 -32.24
N GLN A 175 -8.93 13.47 -32.32
CA GLN A 175 -7.96 12.57 -31.71
C GLN A 175 -8.00 12.62 -30.18
N LEU A 176 -8.09 13.81 -29.59
CA LEU A 176 -8.22 14.00 -28.15
C LEU A 176 -9.51 13.37 -27.61
N ASP A 177 -10.61 13.48 -28.36
CA ASP A 177 -11.90 12.88 -28.01
C ASP A 177 -11.82 11.36 -28.03
N THR A 178 -11.21 10.80 -29.07
CA THR A 178 -10.99 9.36 -29.20
C THR A 178 -10.14 8.83 -28.05
N GLN A 179 -9.07 9.55 -27.66
CA GLN A 179 -8.24 9.19 -26.51
C GLN A 179 -9.02 9.26 -25.19
N ALA A 180 -9.84 10.29 -24.98
CA ALA A 180 -10.66 10.44 -23.79
C ALA A 180 -11.71 9.33 -23.66
N ILE A 181 -12.36 8.95 -24.77
CA ILE A 181 -13.31 7.83 -24.82
C ILE A 181 -12.61 6.51 -24.49
N LEU A 182 -11.46 6.24 -25.10
CA LEU A 182 -10.68 5.02 -24.81
C LEU A 182 -10.18 4.96 -23.36
N MET A 183 -9.84 6.11 -22.76
CA MET A 183 -9.41 6.19 -21.38
C MET A 183 -10.59 5.99 -20.41
N THR A 184 -11.77 6.49 -20.76
CA THR A 184 -13.01 6.27 -20.01
C THR A 184 -13.44 4.81 -20.08
N GLN A 185 -13.36 4.17 -21.26
CA GLN A 185 -13.61 2.73 -21.41
C GLN A 185 -12.66 1.91 -20.53
N LYS A 186 -11.36 2.21 -20.53
CA LYS A 186 -10.39 1.55 -19.64
C LYS A 186 -10.73 1.72 -18.16
N LEU A 187 -11.23 2.89 -17.75
CA LEU A 187 -11.66 3.15 -16.37
C LEU A 187 -12.94 2.36 -16.02
N ILE A 188 -13.86 2.21 -16.96
CA ILE A 188 -15.08 1.39 -16.80
C ILE A 188 -14.72 -0.09 -16.76
N ASP A 189 -13.86 -0.58 -17.64
CA ASP A 189 -13.36 -1.97 -17.62
C ASP A 189 -12.63 -2.24 -16.29
N LEU A 190 -11.87 -1.27 -15.77
CA LEU A 190 -11.27 -1.34 -14.43
C LEU A 190 -12.32 -1.38 -13.31
N ALA A 191 -13.44 -0.68 -13.46
CA ALA A 191 -14.51 -0.60 -12.47
C ALA A 191 -15.44 -1.83 -12.48
N GLU A 192 -15.80 -2.38 -13.64
CA GLU A 192 -16.57 -3.63 -13.77
C GLU A 192 -15.77 -4.83 -13.26
N ASN A 193 -14.47 -4.85 -13.55
CA ASN A 193 -13.55 -5.77 -12.91
C ASN A 193 -13.56 -5.55 -11.38
N ALA A 194 -13.45 -4.31 -10.89
CA ALA A 194 -13.48 -4.02 -9.45
C ALA A 194 -14.77 -4.50 -8.74
N TYR A 195 -15.93 -4.54 -9.42
CA TYR A 195 -17.19 -5.03 -8.84
C TYR A 195 -17.23 -6.57 -8.70
N TYR A 196 -16.68 -7.33 -9.66
CA TYR A 196 -16.47 -8.78 -9.48
C TYR A 196 -15.32 -9.11 -8.53
N PHE A 197 -14.30 -8.24 -8.42
CA PHE A 197 -13.18 -8.37 -7.47
C PHE A 197 -13.56 -8.05 -6.01
N LEU A 198 -14.63 -7.30 -5.76
CA LEU A 198 -15.20 -7.12 -4.41
C LEU A 198 -15.74 -8.43 -3.80
N LEU A 199 -15.88 -9.50 -4.61
CA LEU A 199 -16.29 -10.84 -4.17
C LEU A 199 -15.11 -11.83 -4.03
N SER A 200 -13.86 -11.44 -4.32
CA SER A 200 -12.67 -12.31 -4.31
C SER A 200 -11.76 -12.13 -3.08
N ASP A 201 -12.28 -11.60 -1.98
CA ASP A 201 -11.54 -11.51 -0.72
C ASP A 201 -11.54 -12.89 -0.03
N ALA A 202 -10.37 -13.33 0.46
CA ALA A 202 -10.33 -14.47 1.37
C ALA A 202 -11.22 -14.18 2.59
N SER A 203 -12.21 -15.04 2.84
CA SER A 203 -13.14 -14.83 3.95
C SER A 203 -12.42 -14.88 5.30
N MET A 204 -12.97 -14.21 6.32
CA MET A 204 -12.41 -14.27 7.68
C MET A 204 -12.31 -15.71 8.23
N GLU A 205 -13.18 -16.62 7.78
CA GLU A 205 -13.11 -18.04 8.15
C GLU A 205 -11.91 -18.73 7.51
N GLU A 206 -11.68 -18.52 6.21
CA GLU A 206 -10.50 -19.04 5.51
C GLU A 206 -9.21 -18.50 6.10
N GLN A 207 -9.17 -17.21 6.41
CA GLN A 207 -8.01 -16.59 7.06
C GLN A 207 -7.77 -17.19 8.45
N GLN A 208 -8.82 -17.36 9.26
CA GLN A 208 -8.69 -17.97 10.58
C GLN A 208 -8.14 -19.41 10.51
N LEU A 209 -8.57 -20.21 9.51
CA LEU A 209 -8.04 -21.55 9.27
C LEU A 209 -6.55 -21.53 8.92
N VAL A 210 -6.10 -20.58 8.09
CA VAL A 210 -4.69 -20.37 7.78
C VAL A 210 -3.90 -19.95 9.01
N SER A 211 -4.43 -19.04 9.83
CA SER A 211 -3.83 -18.63 11.10
C SER A 211 -3.61 -19.82 12.04
N ASP A 212 -4.62 -20.66 12.23
CA ASP A 212 -4.54 -21.86 13.07
C ASP A 212 -3.55 -22.90 12.53
N LEU A 213 -3.50 -23.05 11.21
CA LEU A 213 -2.56 -23.94 10.55
C LEU A 213 -1.12 -23.41 10.63
N GLY A 214 -0.90 -22.10 10.50
CA GLY A 214 0.43 -21.48 10.52
C GLY A 214 1.20 -21.74 11.80
N ARG A 215 0.49 -21.81 12.94
CA ARG A 215 1.06 -22.17 14.25
C ARG A 215 1.53 -23.63 14.34
N GLN A 216 1.02 -24.51 13.48
CA GLN A 216 1.26 -25.96 13.51
C GLN A 216 2.19 -26.41 12.38
N ASP A 217 1.89 -25.98 11.16
CA ASP A 217 2.63 -26.24 9.93
C ASP A 217 2.73 -24.95 9.10
N PRO A 218 3.76 -24.11 9.37
CA PRO A 218 3.97 -22.86 8.64
C PRO A 218 4.05 -23.03 7.12
N VAL A 219 4.63 -24.15 6.66
CA VAL A 219 4.87 -24.40 5.23
C VAL A 219 3.58 -24.76 4.53
N GLU A 220 2.74 -25.59 5.15
CA GLU A 220 1.42 -25.90 4.60
C GLU A 220 0.49 -24.69 4.66
N ALA A 221 0.49 -23.91 5.75
CA ALA A 221 -0.27 -22.67 5.83
C ALA A 221 0.10 -21.69 4.71
N ALA A 222 1.40 -21.50 4.44
CA ALA A 222 1.86 -20.67 3.34
C ALA A 222 1.33 -21.14 1.97
N LYS A 223 1.25 -22.46 1.73
CA LYS A 223 0.65 -22.97 0.49
C LYS A 223 -0.85 -22.73 0.41
N GLN A 224 -1.56 -22.71 1.54
CA GLN A 224 -2.99 -22.37 1.57
C GLN A 224 -3.21 -20.88 1.29
N VAL A 225 -2.36 -20.01 1.85
CA VAL A 225 -2.35 -18.58 1.53
C VAL A 225 -2.24 -18.33 0.03
N LEU A 226 -1.32 -19.01 -0.66
CA LEU A 226 -1.14 -18.84 -2.11
C LEU A 226 -2.33 -19.35 -2.96
N LYS A 227 -3.34 -19.98 -2.33
CA LYS A 227 -4.60 -20.36 -2.99
C LYS A 227 -5.72 -19.35 -2.77
N PHE A 228 -5.50 -18.29 -1.99
CA PHE A 228 -6.48 -17.22 -1.87
C PHE A 228 -6.73 -16.58 -3.24
N ASP A 229 -8.00 -16.38 -3.56
CA ASP A 229 -8.42 -16.04 -4.91
C ASP A 229 -7.80 -14.71 -5.38
N GLY A 230 -7.08 -14.86 -6.50
CA GLY A 230 -6.26 -13.87 -7.19
C GLY A 230 -5.25 -13.08 -6.32
N LEU A 231 -4.81 -13.65 -5.20
CA LEU A 231 -3.65 -13.16 -4.46
C LEU A 231 -2.39 -13.05 -5.35
N LEU A 232 -2.27 -13.91 -6.36
CA LEU A 232 -1.14 -13.92 -7.29
C LEU A 232 -1.38 -13.10 -8.57
N ASP A 233 -2.58 -12.53 -8.74
CA ASP A 233 -2.89 -11.65 -9.86
C ASP A 233 -2.30 -10.26 -9.58
N GLU A 234 -1.39 -9.81 -10.46
CA GLU A 234 -0.75 -8.51 -10.36
C GLU A 234 -1.70 -7.33 -10.63
N PHE A 235 -2.88 -7.60 -11.18
CA PHE A 235 -3.92 -6.62 -11.46
C PHE A 235 -5.04 -6.60 -10.41
N GLN A 236 -5.07 -7.57 -9.48
CA GLN A 236 -6.07 -7.60 -8.43
C GLN A 236 -5.86 -6.46 -7.43
N MET A 237 -6.96 -5.79 -7.09
CA MET A 237 -6.97 -4.75 -6.08
C MET A 237 -6.79 -5.35 -4.67
N PRO A 238 -6.19 -4.61 -3.72
CA PRO A 238 -6.05 -5.07 -2.34
C PRO A 238 -7.41 -5.36 -1.70
N TRP A 239 -7.44 -6.24 -0.70
CA TRP A 239 -8.67 -6.59 0.02
C TRP A 239 -9.00 -5.45 0.98
N ILE A 240 -9.88 -4.54 0.56
CA ILE A 240 -10.24 -3.36 1.36
C ILE A 240 -11.42 -3.68 2.29
N SER A 241 -12.20 -4.74 2.01
CA SER A 241 -13.48 -4.99 2.69
C SER A 241 -13.38 -5.86 3.95
N SER A 242 -12.27 -6.60 4.12
CA SER A 242 -12.10 -7.61 5.17
C SER A 242 -11.27 -7.15 6.38
N ASP A 243 -10.86 -5.88 6.43
CA ASP A 243 -10.10 -5.34 7.55
C ASP A 243 -10.95 -5.19 8.82
N ILE A 244 -10.50 -5.79 9.93
CA ILE A 244 -11.14 -5.65 11.24
C ILE A 244 -10.99 -4.21 11.77
N VAL A 245 -9.90 -3.52 11.38
CA VAL A 245 -9.63 -2.14 11.75
C VAL A 245 -9.52 -1.31 10.48
N SER A 246 -10.35 -0.28 10.34
CA SER A 246 -10.31 0.60 9.17
C SER A 246 -9.07 1.50 9.16
N GLY A 247 -8.59 1.83 7.96
CA GLY A 247 -7.53 2.83 7.76
C GLY A 247 -6.15 2.32 8.16
N THR A 248 -5.32 3.19 8.76
CA THR A 248 -3.97 2.77 9.23
C THR A 248 -4.02 1.91 10.49
N GLY A 249 -5.11 1.98 11.25
CA GLY A 249 -5.23 1.33 12.56
C GLY A 249 -4.33 1.93 13.65
N ASP A 250 -3.58 3.00 13.36
CA ASP A 250 -2.54 3.54 14.24
C ASP A 250 -3.01 4.68 15.15
N ASP A 251 -4.24 5.16 14.94
CA ASP A 251 -4.79 6.34 15.63
C ASP A 251 -5.92 6.00 16.62
N ALA A 252 -6.29 4.73 16.71
CA ALA A 252 -7.37 4.26 17.57
C ALA A 252 -7.06 2.90 18.20
N GLN A 253 -7.82 2.57 19.25
CA GLN A 253 -7.69 1.31 19.95
C GLN A 253 -8.25 0.13 19.13
N VAL A 254 -7.58 -1.03 19.18
CA VAL A 254 -8.04 -2.26 18.53
C VAL A 254 -9.24 -2.88 19.28
N PRO A 255 -10.15 -3.59 18.59
CA PRO A 255 -11.32 -4.20 19.22
C PRO A 255 -11.00 -5.22 20.32
N TRP A 256 -9.85 -5.90 20.24
CA TRP A 256 -9.41 -6.93 21.20
C TRP A 256 -8.56 -6.37 22.36
N ALA A 257 -8.55 -5.06 22.56
CA ALA A 257 -7.73 -4.41 23.58
C ALA A 257 -8.14 -4.70 25.03
N ARG A 258 -9.32 -5.30 25.27
CA ARG A 258 -9.88 -5.59 26.61
C ARG A 258 -9.87 -4.35 27.53
N GLY A 259 -10.22 -3.19 26.98
CA GLY A 259 -10.27 -1.92 27.71
C GLY A 259 -8.88 -1.33 28.06
N ALA A 260 -7.82 -1.74 27.38
CA ALA A 260 -6.51 -1.11 27.51
C ALA A 260 -6.54 0.35 27.07
N TRP A 261 -5.79 1.19 27.81
CA TRP A 261 -5.63 2.59 27.47
C TRP A 261 -4.80 2.76 26.19
N PHE A 262 -5.22 3.68 25.33
CA PHE A 262 -4.53 4.04 24.10
C PHE A 262 -3.96 5.46 24.20
N ASN A 263 -2.67 5.61 23.95
CA ASN A 263 -2.01 6.90 23.86
C ASN A 263 -1.89 7.32 22.40
N SER A 264 -2.41 8.50 22.06
CA SER A 264 -2.27 9.07 20.72
C SER A 264 -0.81 9.35 20.37
N ASN A 265 -0.48 9.23 19.08
CA ASN A 265 0.87 9.45 18.58
C ASN A 265 1.31 10.92 18.80
N PRO A 266 2.58 11.16 19.17
CA PRO A 266 3.08 12.51 19.33
C PRO A 266 3.30 13.17 17.97
N ILE A 267 3.20 14.50 17.93
CA ILE A 267 3.33 15.28 16.69
C ILE A 267 4.81 15.53 16.37
N ALA A 268 5.19 15.25 15.12
CA ALA A 268 6.44 15.68 14.53
C ALA A 268 6.17 16.68 13.38
N VAL A 269 7.16 17.50 13.03
CA VAL A 269 7.08 18.43 11.90
C VAL A 269 7.98 17.93 10.78
N GLY A 270 7.37 17.59 9.64
CA GLY A 270 8.04 17.02 8.48
C GLY A 270 7.46 15.66 8.09
N ILE A 271 7.93 15.11 6.98
CA ILE A 271 7.52 13.82 6.43
C ILE A 271 8.75 13.03 5.99
N TYR A 272 8.59 11.74 5.72
CA TYR A 272 9.75 10.87 5.46
C TYR A 272 10.51 11.24 4.18
N GLU A 273 9.85 11.82 3.19
CA GLU A 273 10.42 12.24 1.90
C GLU A 273 11.31 13.47 2.05
N THR A 274 10.83 14.47 2.82
CA THR A 274 11.55 15.73 3.02
C THR A 274 12.43 15.71 4.26
N GLY A 275 12.33 14.68 5.09
CA GLY A 275 12.93 14.64 6.42
C GLY A 275 12.16 15.47 7.45
N TYR A 276 12.55 15.30 8.71
CA TYR A 276 11.91 15.96 9.85
C TYR A 276 12.67 17.21 10.28
N LEU A 277 11.92 18.30 10.49
CA LEU A 277 12.40 19.55 11.07
C LEU A 277 12.39 19.50 12.59
N LEU A 278 11.31 18.97 13.18
CA LEU A 278 11.17 18.80 14.63
C LEU A 278 10.67 17.41 14.95
N ILE A 279 11.30 16.78 15.93
CA ILE A 279 10.85 15.51 16.52
C ILE A 279 10.58 15.69 18.02
N PRO A 280 9.62 14.93 18.58
CA PRO A 280 9.28 15.02 20.01
C PRO A 280 10.49 14.78 20.92
N GLN A 281 10.74 15.67 21.89
CA GLN A 281 11.80 15.41 22.88
C GLN A 281 11.29 14.50 24.01
N GLU A 282 10.01 14.64 24.35
CA GLU A 282 9.30 13.81 25.31
C GLU A 282 7.81 13.73 24.99
N PHE A 283 7.17 12.63 25.33
CA PHE A 283 5.72 12.42 25.19
C PHE A 283 5.31 11.20 26.03
N GLY A 284 4.12 11.24 26.64
CA GLY A 284 3.70 10.18 27.56
C GLY A 284 4.80 9.84 28.59
N ASN A 285 5.18 8.57 28.66
CA ASN A 285 6.30 8.09 29.49
C ASN A 285 7.63 7.91 28.72
N PHE A 286 7.76 8.48 27.53
CA PHE A 286 8.95 8.36 26.69
C PHE A 286 9.76 9.65 26.62
N VAL A 287 11.07 9.51 26.47
CA VAL A 287 12.05 10.60 26.29
C VAL A 287 13.08 10.22 25.24
N LEU A 288 13.51 11.20 24.45
CA LEU A 288 14.60 11.05 23.49
C LEU A 288 15.95 11.19 24.19
N ASN A 289 16.74 10.13 24.21
CA ASN A 289 18.14 10.18 24.65
C ASN A 289 19.04 10.58 23.48
N ARG A 290 19.76 11.70 23.63
CA ARG A 290 20.78 12.19 22.66
C ARG A 290 22.19 12.23 23.25
N THR A 291 22.44 11.47 24.31
CA THR A 291 23.73 11.51 25.04
C THR A 291 24.53 10.22 24.89
N THR A 292 24.01 9.24 24.15
CA THR A 292 24.62 7.91 24.05
C THR A 292 25.70 7.90 22.98
N VAL A 293 26.95 7.95 23.44
CA VAL A 293 28.14 7.87 22.59
C VAL A 293 28.45 6.40 22.29
N ILE A 294 28.33 6.03 21.02
CA ILE A 294 28.57 4.66 20.54
C ILE A 294 30.02 4.44 20.10
N ALA A 295 30.71 5.52 19.70
CA ALA A 295 32.11 5.49 19.31
C ALA A 295 32.76 6.86 19.48
N LYS A 296 34.08 6.87 19.64
CA LYS A 296 34.90 8.09 19.67
C LYS A 296 36.08 7.91 18.72
N HIS A 297 36.41 8.97 17.99
CA HIS A 297 37.59 9.02 17.13
C HIS A 297 38.18 10.42 17.19
N ASN A 298 39.40 10.54 17.70
CA ASN A 298 40.03 11.82 18.07
C ASN A 298 39.13 12.61 19.04
N GLU A 299 38.80 13.86 18.72
CA GLU A 299 37.90 14.72 19.50
C GLU A 299 36.43 14.63 19.07
N THR A 300 36.11 13.80 18.08
CA THR A 300 34.73 13.62 17.59
C THR A 300 34.07 12.40 18.24
N GLU A 301 32.80 12.54 18.59
CA GLU A 301 31.95 11.47 19.10
C GLU A 301 30.89 11.11 18.06
N ALA A 302 30.51 9.84 18.00
CA ALA A 302 29.32 9.39 17.28
C ALA A 302 28.22 9.11 18.30
N ILE A 303 27.12 9.85 18.22
CA ILE A 303 25.94 9.69 19.06
C ILE A 303 24.86 8.94 18.30
N ALA A 304 24.30 7.91 18.93
CA ALA A 304 23.11 7.21 18.42
C ALA A 304 21.90 7.58 19.29
N PRO A 305 21.01 8.47 18.83
CA PRO A 305 19.82 8.80 19.58
C PRO A 305 18.83 7.64 19.63
N PHE A 306 18.08 7.54 20.72
CA PHE A 306 16.99 6.56 20.84
C PHE A 306 15.94 7.04 21.84
N TYR A 307 14.68 6.64 21.64
CA TYR A 307 13.65 6.81 22.64
C TYR A 307 13.70 5.70 23.68
N THR A 308 13.42 6.04 24.94
CA THR A 308 13.27 5.08 26.05
C THR A 308 12.31 5.62 27.10
N LEU A 309 12.02 4.84 28.13
CA LEU A 309 11.19 5.27 29.27
C LEU A 309 11.86 6.41 30.05
N LYS A 310 11.07 7.41 30.48
CA LYS A 310 11.53 8.54 31.32
C LYS A 310 12.16 8.07 32.63
N SER A 311 11.61 7.00 33.21
CA SER A 311 12.10 6.40 34.44
C SER A 311 11.79 4.90 34.46
N TYR A 312 12.74 4.11 34.97
CA TYR A 312 12.59 2.68 35.20
C TYR A 312 13.57 2.20 36.28
N ASP A 313 13.23 1.14 37.00
CA ASP A 313 14.16 0.44 37.90
C ASP A 313 14.82 -0.70 37.15
N ALA A 314 16.09 -0.52 36.77
CA ALA A 314 16.87 -1.51 36.01
C ALA A 314 16.94 -2.90 36.70
N LYS A 315 16.76 -2.96 38.02
CA LYS A 315 16.74 -4.23 38.78
C LYS A 315 15.43 -4.99 38.59
N LYS A 316 14.33 -4.35 38.20
CA LYS A 316 13.05 -5.02 37.94
C LYS A 316 12.89 -5.49 36.50
N ILE A 317 13.70 -4.93 35.59
CA ILE A 317 13.62 -5.25 34.17
C ILE A 317 14.01 -6.72 33.94
N GLU A 318 13.05 -7.49 33.45
CA GLU A 318 13.22 -8.87 33.00
C GLU A 318 13.25 -8.97 31.48
N ARG A 319 12.76 -7.95 30.76
CA ARG A 319 12.70 -7.92 29.30
C ARG A 319 12.99 -6.54 28.74
N VAL A 320 13.79 -6.47 27.69
CA VAL A 320 13.94 -5.27 26.85
C VAL A 320 13.35 -5.53 25.49
N VAL A 321 12.53 -4.61 24.97
CA VAL A 321 12.07 -4.62 23.58
C VAL A 321 12.71 -3.43 22.86
N ILE A 322 13.54 -3.73 21.86
CA ILE A 322 14.12 -2.76 20.93
C ILE A 322 13.23 -2.71 19.69
N VAL A 323 12.49 -1.61 19.55
CA VAL A 323 11.48 -1.39 18.52
C VAL A 323 12.10 -0.66 17.33
N LEU A 324 12.13 -1.30 16.16
CA LEU A 324 12.71 -0.77 14.94
C LEU A 324 11.64 -0.04 14.12
N PRO A 325 11.87 1.22 13.71
CA PRO A 325 10.89 1.99 12.94
C PRO A 325 10.71 1.46 11.52
N GLY A 326 9.57 1.79 10.92
CA GLY A 326 9.28 1.57 9.51
C GLY A 326 9.98 2.56 8.58
N GLN A 327 9.53 2.59 7.31
CA GLN A 327 10.14 3.43 6.26
C GLN A 327 10.16 4.92 6.62
N TRP A 328 9.19 5.35 7.43
CA TRP A 328 9.03 6.73 7.84
C TRP A 328 10.06 7.17 8.89
N ARG A 329 10.87 6.26 9.44
CA ARG A 329 11.90 6.56 10.48
C ARG A 329 11.30 7.23 11.72
N ASN A 330 10.00 7.08 11.93
CA ASN A 330 9.18 7.64 13.00
C ASN A 330 9.27 6.80 14.27
N ALA A 331 10.48 6.65 14.82
CA ALA A 331 10.73 5.84 16.02
C ALA A 331 9.87 6.25 17.24
N TRP A 332 9.49 7.54 17.32
CA TRP A 332 8.57 8.05 18.35
C TRP A 332 7.18 7.42 18.25
N GLN A 333 6.67 7.20 17.03
CA GLN A 333 5.39 6.55 16.80
C GLN A 333 5.53 5.08 17.12
N TYR A 334 6.55 4.40 16.60
CA TYR A 334 6.76 2.97 16.82
C TYR A 334 6.89 2.60 18.31
N ILE A 335 7.65 3.38 19.10
CA ILE A 335 7.75 3.14 20.55
C ILE A 335 6.43 3.43 21.27
N ASN A 336 5.65 4.42 20.82
CA ASN A 336 4.33 4.71 21.36
C ASN A 336 3.35 3.56 21.08
N LEU A 337 3.31 3.07 19.85
CA LEU A 337 2.47 1.95 19.44
C LEU A 337 2.85 0.66 20.17
N MET A 338 4.15 0.39 20.36
CA MET A 338 4.60 -0.73 21.19
C MET A 338 4.22 -0.56 22.67
N GLY A 339 4.22 0.69 23.18
CA GLY A 339 3.69 1.01 24.52
C GLY A 339 2.19 0.74 24.62
N ASN A 340 1.42 1.09 23.60
CA ASN A 340 -0.01 0.75 23.52
C ASN A 340 -0.22 -0.77 23.41
N ALA A 341 0.65 -1.51 22.71
CA ALA A 341 0.61 -2.97 22.65
C ALA A 341 0.93 -3.59 24.02
N LEU A 342 1.91 -3.04 24.76
CA LEU A 342 2.18 -3.45 26.15
C LEU A 342 0.96 -3.22 27.05
N ASN A 343 0.26 -2.09 26.91
CA ASN A 343 -0.99 -1.83 27.65
C ASN A 343 -2.05 -2.90 27.37
N VAL A 344 -2.14 -3.37 26.12
CA VAL A 344 -3.02 -4.49 25.75
C VAL A 344 -2.52 -5.79 26.40
N ALA A 345 -1.23 -6.12 26.32
CA ALA A 345 -0.69 -7.34 26.93
C ALA A 345 -0.97 -7.43 28.44
N LEU A 346 -0.91 -6.31 29.16
CA LEU A 346 -1.25 -6.23 30.59
C LEU A 346 -2.72 -6.58 30.91
N LYS A 347 -3.61 -6.58 29.90
CA LYS A 347 -5.01 -7.02 30.03
C LYS A 347 -5.23 -8.51 29.76
N TYR A 348 -4.17 -9.26 29.44
CA TYR A 348 -4.22 -10.72 29.26
C TYR A 348 -3.47 -11.39 30.44
N PRO A 349 -4.17 -11.79 31.52
CA PRO A 349 -3.55 -12.45 32.67
C PRO A 349 -2.70 -13.68 32.29
N GLU A 350 -3.11 -14.39 31.25
CA GLU A 350 -2.42 -15.55 30.68
C GLU A 350 -1.02 -15.25 30.12
N LEU A 351 -0.71 -13.99 29.77
CA LEU A 351 0.62 -13.56 29.33
C LEU A 351 1.58 -13.26 30.49
N ASN A 352 1.06 -13.12 31.73
CA ASN A 352 1.84 -12.90 32.95
C ASN A 352 2.89 -11.76 32.83
N VAL A 353 2.53 -10.69 32.12
CA VAL A 353 3.40 -9.51 31.92
C VAL A 353 3.23 -8.56 33.10
N LYS A 354 4.35 -8.03 33.61
CA LYS A 354 4.36 -6.98 34.63
C LYS A 354 4.87 -5.69 34.04
N GLU A 355 4.15 -4.60 34.28
CA GLU A 355 4.43 -3.28 33.69
C GLU A 355 5.86 -2.82 33.97
N ASP A 356 6.32 -2.94 35.22
CA ASP A 356 7.66 -2.53 35.65
C ASP A 356 8.79 -3.52 35.33
N SER A 357 8.49 -4.59 34.58
CA SER A 357 9.47 -5.59 34.14
C SER A 357 9.91 -5.47 32.67
N VAL A 358 9.25 -4.58 31.90
CA VAL A 358 9.51 -4.40 30.47
C VAL A 358 10.12 -3.01 30.24
N LEU A 359 11.29 -2.96 29.61
CA LEU A 359 11.89 -1.72 29.12
C LEU A 359 11.69 -1.63 27.60
N LEU A 360 11.14 -0.51 27.13
CA LEU A 360 11.01 -0.23 25.70
C LEU A 360 12.12 0.75 25.27
N MET A 361 12.76 0.44 24.15
CA MET A 361 13.77 1.29 23.51
C MET A 361 13.48 1.36 22.01
N SER A 362 13.73 2.49 21.35
CA SER A 362 13.60 2.59 19.90
C SER A 362 14.69 3.48 19.29
N PRO A 363 15.65 2.91 18.54
CA PRO A 363 16.72 3.68 17.91
C PRO A 363 16.21 4.66 16.86
N MET A 364 16.82 5.85 16.84
CA MET A 364 16.66 6.82 15.75
C MET A 364 17.67 6.53 14.64
N PHE A 365 17.19 5.92 13.56
CA PHE A 365 17.97 5.73 12.34
C PHE A 365 17.71 6.86 11.35
N PHE A 366 18.28 8.03 11.62
CA PHE A 366 18.20 9.17 10.69
C PHE A 366 18.89 8.89 9.36
N ASN A 367 18.45 9.55 8.30
CA ASN A 367 19.17 9.58 7.02
C ASN A 367 19.60 11.01 6.63
N GLN A 368 20.18 11.16 5.43
CA GLN A 368 20.64 12.46 4.97
C GLN A 368 19.53 13.52 4.89
N VAL A 369 18.28 13.17 4.58
CA VAL A 369 17.22 14.19 4.48
C VAL A 369 16.80 14.69 5.86
N ASP A 370 16.81 13.83 6.88
CA ASP A 370 16.53 14.26 8.25
C ASP A 370 17.60 15.24 8.76
N ARG A 371 18.87 14.97 8.41
CA ARG A 371 20.00 15.83 8.74
C ARG A 371 19.94 17.19 8.02
N LEU A 372 19.59 17.19 6.73
CA LEU A 372 19.41 18.43 5.97
C LEU A 372 18.22 19.26 6.46
N SER A 373 17.19 18.60 6.98
CA SER A 373 15.98 19.26 7.50
C SER A 373 16.11 19.78 8.92
N GLY A 374 17.15 19.39 9.67
CA GLY A 374 17.56 20.04 10.92
C GLY A 374 17.19 19.30 12.21
N SER A 375 16.62 18.09 12.14
CA SER A 375 16.32 17.29 13.35
C SER A 375 17.52 16.53 13.95
N VAL A 376 18.65 16.51 13.23
CA VAL A 376 19.88 15.77 13.56
C VAL A 376 20.98 16.74 13.98
N GLN A 377 21.63 16.46 15.13
CA GLN A 377 22.76 17.25 15.63
C GLN A 377 24.08 16.83 14.96
N ASP A 378 25.10 17.69 15.02
CA ASP A 378 26.36 17.50 14.27
C ASP A 378 27.05 16.16 14.53
N ASN A 379 27.09 15.71 15.78
CA ASN A 379 27.71 14.46 16.21
C ASN A 379 26.76 13.24 16.18
N GLU A 380 25.49 13.42 15.80
CA GLU A 380 24.53 12.33 15.70
C GLU A 380 24.67 11.56 14.39
N ILE A 381 24.55 10.24 14.47
CA ILE A 381 24.71 9.38 13.31
C ILE A 381 23.55 9.55 12.32
N SER A 382 23.86 9.46 11.04
CA SER A 382 22.86 9.39 9.97
C SER A 382 23.36 8.46 8.86
N PHE A 383 22.43 7.89 8.11
CA PHE A 383 22.68 6.88 7.08
C PHE A 383 22.33 7.41 5.68
N GLU A 384 22.74 6.66 4.67
CA GLU A 384 22.31 6.90 3.30
C GLU A 384 20.96 6.22 3.02
N ASP A 385 19.96 7.01 2.63
CA ASP A 385 18.61 6.57 2.26
C ASP A 385 18.00 5.55 3.23
N ALA A 386 17.81 4.34 2.75
CA ALA A 386 17.24 3.18 3.40
C ALA A 386 18.30 2.22 3.97
N LEU A 387 19.60 2.50 3.76
CA LEU A 387 20.68 1.57 4.10
C LEU A 387 20.78 1.33 5.61
N TRP A 388 20.24 2.21 6.45
CA TRP A 388 20.09 1.96 7.89
C TRP A 388 19.37 0.64 8.18
N SER A 389 18.42 0.22 7.33
CA SER A 389 17.68 -1.04 7.51
C SER A 389 18.46 -2.29 7.11
N ALA A 390 19.62 -2.14 6.47
CA ALA A 390 20.33 -3.22 5.79
C ALA A 390 21.85 -3.22 6.08
N ALA A 391 22.25 -2.93 7.32
CA ALA A 391 23.65 -2.84 7.74
C ALA A 391 24.49 -1.83 6.94
N GLY A 392 23.88 -0.74 6.49
CA GLY A 392 24.55 0.36 5.83
C GLY A 392 25.55 1.05 6.74
N SER A 393 26.65 1.54 6.15
CA SER A 393 27.62 2.36 6.85
C SER A 393 27.00 3.67 7.34
N ILE A 394 27.46 4.14 8.50
CA ILE A 394 27.19 5.51 8.96
C ILE A 394 27.71 6.47 7.88
N ARG A 395 26.86 7.39 7.42
CA ARG A 395 27.21 8.43 6.43
C ARG A 395 27.93 9.60 7.09
N GLU A 396 27.32 10.10 8.17
CA GLU A 396 27.83 11.17 9.02
C GLU A 396 27.70 10.79 10.50
N PRO A 397 28.66 11.16 11.37
CA PRO A 397 29.90 11.88 11.03
C PRO A 397 30.91 11.02 10.25
N GLN A 398 31.61 11.62 9.26
CA GLN A 398 32.47 10.88 8.32
C GLN A 398 33.53 9.98 8.96
N GLY A 399 34.07 10.36 10.12
CA GLY A 399 35.08 9.57 10.86
C GLY A 399 34.60 8.18 11.29
N PHE A 400 33.29 7.92 11.24
CA PHE A 400 32.67 6.67 11.71
C PHE A 400 32.09 5.80 10.59
N ARG A 401 32.43 6.06 9.32
CA ARG A 401 31.95 5.28 8.15
C ARG A 401 32.29 3.78 8.18
N HIS A 402 33.22 3.38 9.04
CA HIS A 402 33.58 1.97 9.26
C HIS A 402 32.54 1.21 10.12
N LEU A 403 31.68 1.93 10.84
CA LEU A 403 30.56 1.37 11.60
C LEU A 403 29.29 1.36 10.75
N THR A 404 28.41 0.42 11.05
CA THR A 404 27.15 0.20 10.35
C THR A 404 25.97 0.30 11.31
N SER A 405 24.74 0.35 10.78
CA SER A 405 23.54 0.30 11.61
C SER A 405 23.44 -0.96 12.48
N PHE A 406 24.08 -2.06 12.08
CA PHE A 406 24.12 -3.29 12.87
C PHE A 406 25.13 -3.20 14.02
N ASP A 407 26.22 -2.43 13.88
CA ASP A 407 27.11 -2.13 15.00
C ASP A 407 26.39 -1.25 16.05
N VAL A 408 25.47 -0.39 15.62
CA VAL A 408 24.59 0.38 16.55
C VAL A 408 23.65 -0.54 17.32
N LEU A 409 23.01 -1.50 16.64
CA LEU A 409 22.17 -2.50 17.30
C LEU A 409 22.98 -3.40 18.25
N ASP A 410 24.18 -3.83 17.85
CA ASP A 410 25.09 -4.58 18.72
C ASP A 410 25.40 -3.79 20.00
N TYR A 411 25.74 -2.50 19.88
CA TYR A 411 25.97 -1.63 21.03
C TYR A 411 24.74 -1.54 21.96
N MET A 412 23.54 -1.37 21.41
CA MET A 412 22.31 -1.30 22.21
C MET A 412 22.00 -2.62 22.93
N VAL A 413 22.21 -3.75 22.26
CA VAL A 413 22.05 -5.08 22.88
C VAL A 413 23.08 -5.27 23.99
N ASP A 414 24.35 -4.95 23.74
CA ASP A 414 25.42 -5.03 24.74
C ASP A 414 25.14 -4.13 25.96
N MET A 415 24.58 -2.94 25.73
CA MET A 415 24.20 -2.00 26.79
C MET A 415 23.22 -2.64 27.79
N VAL A 416 22.19 -3.34 27.29
CA VAL A 416 21.15 -3.94 28.14
C VAL A 416 21.56 -5.30 28.67
N MET A 417 22.46 -6.00 27.99
CA MET A 417 23.01 -7.28 28.43
C MET A 417 24.01 -7.17 29.59
N ASP A 418 24.45 -5.96 29.94
CA ASP A 418 25.30 -5.72 31.11
C ASP A 418 24.54 -6.06 32.42
N LYS A 419 24.81 -7.26 32.95
CA LYS A 419 24.19 -7.77 34.19
C LYS A 419 24.49 -6.92 35.43
N ARG A 420 25.47 -6.00 35.38
CA ARG A 420 25.70 -5.03 36.47
C ARG A 420 24.62 -3.95 36.49
N LYS A 421 24.07 -3.61 35.32
CA LYS A 421 22.97 -2.65 35.15
C LYS A 421 21.61 -3.35 35.22
N PHE A 422 21.47 -4.46 34.50
CA PHE A 422 20.22 -5.22 34.37
C PHE A 422 20.39 -6.65 34.90
N PRO A 423 20.46 -6.84 36.24
CA PRO A 423 20.78 -8.14 36.84
C PRO A 423 19.73 -9.21 36.57
N ASN A 424 18.47 -8.83 36.39
CA ASN A 424 17.33 -9.74 36.22
C ASN A 424 16.86 -9.89 34.77
N LEU A 425 17.56 -9.28 33.80
CA LEU A 425 17.21 -9.38 32.38
C LEU A 425 17.25 -10.85 31.92
N LYS A 426 16.17 -11.30 31.30
CA LYS A 426 16.01 -12.66 30.74
C LYS A 426 16.10 -12.65 29.23
N ASN A 427 15.43 -11.70 28.56
CA ASN A 427 15.38 -11.66 27.10
C ASN A 427 15.45 -10.23 26.54
N VAL A 428 16.03 -10.13 25.35
CA VAL A 428 15.97 -8.93 24.50
C VAL A 428 15.21 -9.28 23.23
N VAL A 429 14.15 -8.52 22.93
CA VAL A 429 13.34 -8.69 21.72
C VAL A 429 13.69 -7.59 20.74
N ILE A 430 14.11 -7.97 19.53
CA ILE A 430 14.25 -7.05 18.40
C ILE A 430 12.95 -7.14 17.60
N ALA A 431 12.13 -6.09 17.64
CA ALA A 431 10.80 -6.09 17.04
C ALA A 431 10.68 -4.99 16.00
N GLY A 432 10.17 -5.30 14.81
CA GLY A 432 9.86 -4.28 13.81
C GLY A 432 8.75 -4.72 12.85
N HIS A 433 7.99 -3.74 12.37
CA HIS A 433 6.95 -3.91 11.35
C HIS A 433 7.38 -3.23 10.04
N SER A 434 6.90 -3.71 8.88
CA SER A 434 7.20 -3.14 7.57
C SER A 434 8.71 -3.07 7.29
N MET A 435 9.30 -1.90 7.06
CA MET A 435 10.75 -1.74 6.91
C MET A 435 11.53 -2.05 8.20
N GLY A 436 10.92 -1.85 9.37
CA GLY A 436 11.49 -2.31 10.64
C GLY A 436 11.50 -3.84 10.73
N GLY A 437 10.49 -4.50 10.15
CA GLY A 437 10.43 -5.96 10.01
C GLY A 437 11.53 -6.48 9.08
N GLN A 438 11.76 -5.80 7.95
CA GLN A 438 12.93 -6.05 7.09
C GLN A 438 14.23 -5.91 7.88
N MET A 439 14.41 -4.84 8.64
CA MET A 439 15.62 -4.65 9.44
C MET A 439 15.80 -5.73 10.51
N ALA A 440 14.74 -6.15 11.19
CA ALA A 440 14.78 -7.24 12.16
C ALA A 440 15.21 -8.56 11.48
N LEU A 441 14.67 -8.86 10.30
CA LEU A 441 15.06 -10.02 9.50
C LEU A 441 16.52 -9.94 9.05
N HIS A 442 16.95 -8.79 8.52
CA HIS A 442 18.32 -8.58 8.07
C HIS A 442 19.30 -8.72 9.24
N TYR A 443 18.96 -8.18 10.41
CA TYR A 443 19.79 -8.28 11.62
C TYR A 443 19.83 -9.72 12.12
N ALA A 444 18.72 -10.46 12.13
CA ALA A 444 18.72 -11.88 12.46
C ALA A 444 19.62 -12.71 11.51
N ALA A 445 19.61 -12.39 10.21
CA ALA A 445 20.43 -13.06 9.20
C ALA A 445 21.92 -12.69 9.29
N GLY A 446 22.22 -11.44 9.64
CA GLY A 446 23.59 -10.90 9.61
C GLY A 446 24.33 -10.91 10.94
N LYS A 447 23.63 -10.87 12.09
CA LYS A 447 24.21 -10.65 13.42
C LYS A 447 25.31 -11.66 13.73
N LYS A 448 26.45 -11.12 14.20
CA LYS A 448 27.60 -11.90 14.68
C LYS A 448 27.21 -12.80 15.87
N PRO A 449 27.77 -14.02 15.98
CA PRO A 449 27.48 -14.91 17.10
C PRO A 449 28.01 -14.34 18.41
N MET A 450 27.19 -14.34 19.45
CA MET A 450 27.50 -13.87 20.80
C MET A 450 27.05 -14.88 21.85
N SER A 451 27.69 -14.90 23.02
CA SER A 451 27.38 -15.85 24.11
C SER A 451 25.98 -15.72 24.67
N TYR A 452 25.36 -14.54 24.53
CA TYR A 452 24.01 -14.25 25.01
C TYR A 452 22.91 -14.48 23.95
N ASP A 453 23.24 -15.00 22.76
CA ASP A 453 22.31 -15.11 21.64
C ASP A 453 21.03 -15.92 21.96
N ASP A 454 21.12 -16.89 22.89
CA ASP A 454 19.96 -17.67 23.34
C ASP A 454 18.91 -16.85 24.10
N GLN A 455 19.24 -15.64 24.54
CA GLN A 455 18.35 -14.66 25.19
C GLN A 455 17.79 -13.63 24.18
N ILE A 456 18.19 -13.66 22.91
CA ILE A 456 17.65 -12.76 21.89
C ILE A 456 16.45 -13.42 21.21
N ARG A 457 15.40 -12.63 20.98
CA ARG A 457 14.21 -13.00 20.20
C ARG A 457 14.01 -11.97 19.10
N TYR A 458 13.43 -12.39 17.99
CA TYR A 458 13.09 -11.50 16.88
C TYR A 458 11.59 -11.57 16.60
N TRP A 459 10.94 -10.42 16.50
CA TRP A 459 9.58 -10.29 15.98
C TRP A 459 9.64 -9.55 14.65
N VAL A 460 9.25 -10.24 13.58
CA VAL A 460 9.35 -9.78 12.20
C VAL A 460 7.94 -9.63 11.65
N GLY A 461 7.42 -8.39 11.69
CA GLY A 461 6.08 -8.05 11.23
C GLY A 461 6.07 -7.54 9.79
N ASN A 462 5.29 -8.18 8.93
CA ASN A 462 4.97 -7.72 7.56
C ASN A 462 6.13 -7.10 6.75
N PRO A 463 7.31 -7.75 6.61
CA PRO A 463 8.39 -7.24 5.77
C PRO A 463 7.92 -6.91 4.36
N GLY A 464 8.37 -5.76 3.85
CA GLY A 464 8.15 -5.38 2.46
C GLY A 464 8.88 -6.28 1.46
N ALA A 465 9.92 -7.00 1.87
CA ALA A 465 10.65 -8.01 1.10
C ALA A 465 11.42 -8.89 2.09
N TYR A 466 11.88 -10.05 1.64
CA TYR A 466 12.57 -11.03 2.49
C TYR A 466 13.99 -11.32 1.98
N THR A 467 14.92 -11.53 2.92
CA THR A 467 16.26 -12.03 2.61
C THR A 467 16.21 -13.53 2.37
N TYR A 468 16.53 -13.97 1.16
CA TYR A 468 16.59 -15.39 0.82
C TYR A 468 17.90 -16.03 1.29
N MET A 469 17.79 -17.27 1.78
CA MET A 469 18.92 -18.13 2.17
C MET A 469 19.51 -18.91 0.96
N SER A 470 19.05 -18.57 -0.25
CA SER A 470 19.42 -19.18 -1.53
C SER A 470 19.27 -18.18 -2.68
N SER A 471 19.88 -18.47 -3.84
CA SER A 471 19.64 -17.72 -5.08
C SER A 471 18.36 -18.14 -5.81
N LEU A 472 17.60 -19.13 -5.34
CA LEU A 472 16.33 -19.49 -5.98
C LEU A 472 15.27 -18.42 -5.71
N ARG A 473 14.43 -18.15 -6.72
CA ARG A 473 13.30 -17.23 -6.65
C ARG A 473 12.02 -17.87 -7.18
N PRO A 474 10.87 -17.59 -6.56
CA PRO A 474 9.57 -18.08 -7.02
C PRO A 474 9.12 -17.43 -8.34
N PHE A 475 9.53 -16.19 -8.61
CA PHE A 475 9.16 -15.45 -9.83
C PHE A 475 10.37 -15.15 -10.73
N SER A 476 10.07 -14.70 -11.95
CA SER A 476 11.06 -14.42 -13.01
C SER A 476 12.14 -13.43 -12.56
N THR A 477 13.40 -13.81 -12.78
CA THR A 477 14.58 -12.96 -12.56
C THR A 477 15.10 -12.31 -13.84
N LYS A 478 14.44 -12.56 -15.00
CA LYS A 478 14.93 -12.21 -16.34
C LYS A 478 15.31 -10.73 -16.50
N ASN A 479 14.57 -9.82 -15.86
CA ASN A 479 14.76 -8.37 -15.96
C ASN A 479 15.30 -7.77 -14.64
N CYS A 480 16.01 -8.57 -13.83
CA CYS A 480 16.53 -8.14 -12.55
C CYS A 480 17.86 -8.83 -12.27
N GLU A 481 18.96 -8.35 -12.86
CA GLU A 481 20.27 -9.00 -12.78
C GLU A 481 20.82 -9.09 -11.33
N ASN A 482 20.45 -8.12 -10.49
CA ASN A 482 20.89 -8.01 -9.09
C ASN A 482 19.86 -8.52 -8.06
N TYR A 483 18.96 -9.42 -8.46
CA TYR A 483 17.94 -10.00 -7.59
C TYR A 483 18.49 -10.75 -6.36
N ASP A 484 19.75 -11.18 -6.43
CA ASP A 484 20.46 -11.92 -5.38
C ASP A 484 21.48 -11.06 -4.62
N GLU A 485 21.53 -9.75 -4.84
CA GLU A 485 22.35 -8.85 -4.04
C GLU A 485 21.73 -8.60 -2.66
N TRP A 486 22.58 -8.33 -1.67
CA TRP A 486 22.15 -7.89 -0.34
C TRP A 486 21.30 -6.61 -0.45
N PRO A 487 20.16 -6.51 0.26
CA PRO A 487 19.69 -7.39 1.33
C PRO A 487 18.73 -8.52 0.91
N TYR A 488 18.55 -8.77 -0.39
CA TYR A 488 17.59 -9.76 -0.89
C TYR A 488 18.13 -11.21 -0.88
N SER A 489 19.44 -11.40 -0.80
CA SER A 489 20.05 -12.71 -0.56
C SER A 489 21.31 -12.62 0.29
N VAL A 490 21.63 -13.70 1.00
CA VAL A 490 22.94 -13.89 1.65
C VAL A 490 23.97 -14.58 0.75
N THR A 491 23.55 -15.11 -0.41
CA THR A 491 24.40 -15.97 -1.24
C THR A 491 25.44 -15.21 -2.05
N ASN A 492 25.12 -13.99 -2.51
CA ASN A 492 26.05 -13.14 -3.24
C ASN A 492 26.98 -12.41 -2.26
N VAL A 493 28.01 -13.11 -1.79
CA VAL A 493 28.94 -12.61 -0.75
C VAL A 493 29.67 -11.32 -1.13
N ASN A 494 29.79 -11.01 -2.42
CA ASN A 494 30.43 -9.79 -2.91
C ASN A 494 29.58 -8.54 -2.61
N SER A 495 28.26 -8.69 -2.67
CA SER A 495 27.30 -7.61 -2.38
C SER A 495 27.13 -7.33 -0.88
N LEU A 496 27.57 -8.24 0.00
CA LEU A 496 27.40 -8.09 1.45
C LEU A 496 28.12 -6.83 1.97
N PRO A 497 27.56 -6.11 2.95
CA PRO A 497 28.24 -5.00 3.58
C PRO A 497 29.36 -5.50 4.49
N HIS A 498 30.32 -4.62 4.81
CA HIS A 498 31.52 -4.96 5.57
C HIS A 498 31.19 -5.69 6.89
N TYR A 499 30.11 -5.32 7.58
CA TYR A 499 29.66 -5.97 8.81
C TYR A 499 29.52 -7.49 8.65
N LEU A 500 28.97 -7.97 7.53
CA LEU A 500 28.68 -9.39 7.28
C LEU A 500 29.84 -10.13 6.60
N LYS A 501 30.60 -9.43 5.74
CA LYS A 501 31.64 -10.02 4.87
C LYS A 501 32.65 -10.89 5.63
N GLY A 502 33.10 -10.43 6.80
CA GLY A 502 34.15 -11.10 7.58
C GLY A 502 33.75 -12.48 8.13
N HIS A 503 32.45 -12.76 8.27
CA HIS A 503 31.95 -14.00 8.87
C HIS A 503 30.88 -14.71 8.03
N ALA A 504 30.68 -14.32 6.77
CA ALA A 504 29.61 -14.89 5.96
C ALA A 504 29.82 -16.36 5.57
N GLY A 505 31.08 -16.79 5.48
CA GLY A 505 31.46 -18.08 4.91
C GLY A 505 31.24 -18.14 3.39
N PRO A 506 31.64 -19.25 2.73
CA PRO A 506 31.44 -19.42 1.30
C PRO A 506 29.94 -19.41 0.97
N ASN A 507 29.54 -18.62 -0.03
CA ASN A 507 28.15 -18.45 -0.49
C ASN A 507 27.15 -18.14 0.65
N GLY A 508 27.57 -17.43 1.71
CA GLY A 508 26.72 -17.09 2.85
C GLY A 508 26.39 -18.26 3.79
N SER A 509 27.03 -19.42 3.62
CA SER A 509 26.69 -20.65 4.36
C SER A 509 26.78 -20.52 5.88
N ASN A 510 27.67 -19.66 6.42
CA ASN A 510 27.72 -19.42 7.85
C ASN A 510 26.55 -18.54 8.33
N LEU A 511 26.14 -17.55 7.54
CA LEU A 511 24.95 -16.73 7.83
C LEU A 511 23.69 -17.60 7.88
N VAL A 512 23.52 -18.52 6.93
CA VAL A 512 22.39 -19.47 6.92
C VAL A 512 22.39 -20.34 8.18
N LYS A 513 23.55 -20.85 8.61
CA LYS A 513 23.68 -21.65 9.84
C LYS A 513 23.31 -20.85 11.08
N LEU A 514 23.73 -19.59 11.17
CA LEU A 514 23.40 -18.71 12.28
C LEU A 514 21.91 -18.38 12.31
N PHE A 515 21.36 -17.96 11.17
CA PHE A 515 19.95 -17.60 11.00
C PHE A 515 19.01 -18.71 11.46
N ARG A 516 19.26 -19.96 11.05
CA ARG A 516 18.44 -21.14 11.41
C ARG A 516 18.45 -21.46 12.91
N ARG A 517 19.43 -20.96 13.68
CA ARG A 517 19.52 -21.13 15.14
C ARG A 517 18.88 -19.97 15.92
N ARG A 518 18.58 -18.85 15.26
CA ARG A 518 17.91 -17.71 15.89
C ARG A 518 16.46 -18.05 16.22
N LYS A 519 15.96 -17.51 17.32
CA LYS A 519 14.55 -17.62 17.71
C LYS A 519 13.77 -16.48 17.07
N ILE A 520 13.05 -16.78 16.00
CA ILE A 520 12.36 -15.78 15.16
C ILE A 520 10.88 -16.09 15.12
N HIS A 521 10.08 -15.07 15.36
CA HIS A 521 8.64 -15.09 15.13
C HIS A 521 8.30 -14.20 13.94
N PHE A 522 7.64 -14.77 12.94
CA PHE A 522 7.11 -14.04 11.78
C PHE A 522 5.62 -13.79 11.99
N ALA A 523 5.24 -12.52 12.00
CA ALA A 523 3.84 -12.09 12.05
C ALA A 523 3.45 -11.54 10.68
N ILE A 524 2.52 -12.22 10.00
CA ILE A 524 2.13 -11.92 8.61
C ILE A 524 0.64 -11.60 8.56
N ALA A 525 0.30 -10.36 8.24
CA ALA A 525 -1.05 -9.86 8.03
C ALA A 525 -1.66 -10.48 6.77
N GLU A 526 -2.86 -11.04 6.91
CA GLU A 526 -3.49 -11.74 5.81
C GLU A 526 -4.07 -10.78 4.77
N ASN A 527 -4.55 -9.59 5.18
CA ASN A 527 -5.00 -8.56 4.24
C ASN A 527 -3.87 -7.64 3.76
N ASP A 528 -2.60 -7.97 4.02
CA ASP A 528 -1.44 -7.21 3.50
C ASP A 528 -1.10 -7.64 2.07
N ASN A 529 -2.12 -7.60 1.22
CA ASN A 529 -2.05 -7.90 -0.20
C ASN A 529 -1.89 -6.63 -1.06
N GLY A 530 -1.66 -5.48 -0.43
CA GLY A 530 -1.28 -4.25 -1.12
C GLY A 530 0.09 -4.32 -1.79
N GLY A 531 0.23 -3.61 -2.92
CA GLY A 531 1.52 -3.41 -3.58
C GLY A 531 2.49 -2.66 -2.66
N GLY A 532 3.52 -3.36 -2.16
CA GLY A 532 4.36 -2.81 -1.08
C GLY A 532 5.72 -2.25 -1.49
N VAL A 533 6.42 -2.90 -2.42
CA VAL A 533 7.77 -2.48 -2.86
C VAL A 533 7.87 -2.73 -4.34
N LYS A 534 8.24 -1.69 -5.11
CA LYS A 534 8.27 -1.74 -6.60
C LYS A 534 9.65 -2.08 -7.17
N THR A 535 10.59 -2.52 -6.34
CA THR A 535 11.94 -2.87 -6.80
C THR A 535 11.88 -4.20 -7.55
N CYS A 536 12.71 -4.36 -8.59
CA CYS A 536 12.71 -5.61 -9.36
C CYS A 536 13.03 -6.81 -8.47
N GLN A 537 13.92 -6.63 -7.48
CA GLN A 537 14.33 -7.69 -6.56
C GLN A 537 13.16 -8.17 -5.70
N ALA A 538 12.35 -7.24 -5.18
CA ALA A 538 11.15 -7.59 -4.42
C ALA A 538 10.11 -8.29 -5.30
N ASN A 539 9.95 -7.86 -6.56
CA ASN A 539 9.03 -8.48 -7.52
C ASN A 539 9.42 -9.93 -7.87
N THR A 540 10.71 -10.30 -7.75
CA THR A 540 11.13 -11.72 -7.91
C THR A 540 10.61 -12.64 -6.80
N GLN A 541 10.06 -12.08 -5.72
CA GLN A 541 9.58 -12.81 -4.55
C GLN A 541 8.06 -13.01 -4.54
N GLY A 542 7.31 -12.20 -5.29
CA GLY A 542 5.85 -12.21 -5.33
C GLY A 542 5.23 -10.83 -5.54
N PRO A 543 3.94 -10.76 -5.95
CA PRO A 543 3.28 -9.51 -6.35
C PRO A 543 2.92 -8.57 -5.18
N ASN A 544 2.69 -9.10 -3.98
CA ASN A 544 2.29 -8.34 -2.79
C ASN A 544 2.99 -8.86 -1.51
N ARG A 545 2.81 -8.20 -0.35
CA ARG A 545 3.58 -8.54 0.87
C ARG A 545 3.26 -9.94 1.39
N ILE A 546 1.98 -10.30 1.52
CA ILE A 546 1.60 -11.64 1.97
C ILE A 546 2.10 -12.74 1.03
N ALA A 547 1.97 -12.59 -0.30
CA ALA A 547 2.49 -13.58 -1.25
C ALA A 547 4.01 -13.75 -1.10
N ARG A 548 4.75 -12.65 -0.94
CA ARG A 548 6.21 -12.69 -0.71
C ARG A 548 6.58 -13.42 0.58
N GLY A 549 5.80 -13.22 1.64
CA GLY A 549 5.97 -13.93 2.91
C GLY A 549 5.71 -15.42 2.78
N ALA A 550 4.59 -15.80 2.17
CA ALA A 550 4.20 -17.19 1.94
C ALA A 550 5.22 -17.93 1.06
N GLU A 551 5.62 -17.34 -0.07
CA GLU A 551 6.64 -17.91 -0.95
C GLU A 551 8.00 -18.07 -0.26
N TRP A 552 8.41 -17.08 0.55
CA TRP A 552 9.64 -17.17 1.32
C TRP A 552 9.58 -18.29 2.36
N ILE A 553 8.44 -18.48 3.04
CA ILE A 553 8.23 -19.57 3.99
C ILE A 553 8.34 -20.93 3.30
N ILE A 554 7.70 -21.08 2.13
CA ILE A 554 7.79 -22.30 1.30
C ILE A 554 9.24 -22.56 0.88
N ALA A 555 9.97 -21.53 0.44
CA ALA A 555 11.37 -21.67 0.07
C ALA A 555 12.26 -22.12 1.24
N GLN A 556 12.01 -21.64 2.47
CA GLN A 556 12.71 -22.12 3.67
C GLN A 556 12.33 -23.58 4.01
N GLY A 557 11.04 -23.91 3.91
CA GLY A 557 10.49 -25.23 4.22
C GLY A 557 10.94 -26.34 3.25
N ASN A 558 10.98 -26.04 1.96
CA ASN A 558 11.40 -26.97 0.90
C ASN A 558 12.93 -27.13 0.79
N SER A 559 13.70 -26.42 1.63
CA SER A 559 15.13 -26.63 1.70
C SER A 559 15.47 -28.03 2.21
N SER A 560 16.65 -28.54 1.89
CA SER A 560 17.13 -29.86 2.37
C SER A 560 17.18 -30.00 3.89
N GLN A 561 17.04 -28.89 4.63
CA GLN A 561 17.09 -28.86 6.09
C GLN A 561 15.71 -28.70 6.74
N SER A 562 14.62 -28.63 5.96
CA SER A 562 13.25 -28.34 6.42
C SER A 562 13.11 -27.01 7.16
N TRP A 563 11.88 -26.68 7.59
CA TRP A 563 11.58 -25.49 8.38
C TRP A 563 12.38 -25.48 9.70
N PRO A 564 13.05 -24.38 10.08
CA PRO A 564 13.81 -24.32 11.33
C PRO A 564 12.91 -24.45 12.56
N SER A 565 13.26 -25.34 13.49
CA SER A 565 12.46 -25.58 14.72
C SER A 565 12.43 -24.42 15.70
N GLN A 566 13.30 -23.42 15.54
CA GLN A 566 13.33 -22.19 16.34
C GLN A 566 12.53 -21.05 15.69
N HIS A 567 11.95 -21.27 14.50
CA HIS A 567 11.15 -20.27 13.79
C HIS A 567 9.67 -20.60 13.90
N THR A 568 8.86 -19.58 14.14
CA THR A 568 7.40 -19.68 14.23
C THR A 568 6.75 -18.67 13.31
N VAL A 569 5.52 -18.96 12.87
CA VAL A 569 4.74 -18.07 12.00
C VAL A 569 3.33 -17.95 12.57
N ASP A 570 2.83 -16.73 12.66
CA ASP A 570 1.42 -16.43 12.84
C ASP A 570 0.92 -15.60 11.67
N TYR A 571 -0.07 -16.15 10.94
CA TYR A 571 -0.87 -15.36 10.03
C TYR A 571 -1.95 -14.63 10.83
N MET A 572 -2.14 -13.34 10.56
CA MET A 572 -3.02 -12.45 11.32
C MET A 572 -4.26 -12.13 10.48
N PRO A 573 -5.40 -12.78 10.77
CA PRO A 573 -6.60 -12.65 9.97
C PRO A 573 -7.22 -11.25 10.15
N GLY A 574 -7.70 -10.66 9.07
CA GLY A 574 -8.40 -9.38 9.07
C GLY A 574 -7.53 -8.17 9.43
N ILE A 575 -6.21 -8.30 9.35
CA ILE A 575 -5.25 -7.21 9.54
C ILE A 575 -4.56 -6.96 8.19
N SER A 576 -4.48 -5.69 7.77
CA SER A 576 -3.71 -5.26 6.59
C SER A 576 -2.32 -4.73 6.99
N HIS A 577 -1.73 -3.83 6.21
CA HIS A 577 -0.42 -3.23 6.47
C HIS A 577 -0.45 -2.17 7.59
N GLN A 578 -0.85 -2.59 8.79
CA GLN A 578 -1.15 -1.71 9.93
C GLN A 578 -0.17 -1.97 11.08
N ASP A 579 0.57 -0.95 11.51
CA ASP A 579 1.64 -1.09 12.51
C ASP A 579 1.06 -1.54 13.86
N TYR A 580 0.10 -0.78 14.40
CA TYR A 580 -0.44 -1.02 15.74
C TYR A 580 -1.25 -2.32 15.86
N PRO A 581 -2.23 -2.61 14.97
CA PRO A 581 -2.97 -3.86 15.03
C PRO A 581 -2.08 -5.11 14.96
N ALA A 582 -1.05 -5.11 14.10
CA ALA A 582 -0.09 -6.21 14.01
C ALA A 582 0.70 -6.41 15.32
N MET A 583 1.16 -5.32 15.96
CA MET A 583 1.86 -5.38 17.25
C MET A 583 0.93 -5.80 18.39
N ALA A 584 -0.33 -5.34 18.38
CA ALA A 584 -1.32 -5.60 19.40
C ALA A 584 -2.05 -6.93 19.24
N TYR A 585 -1.81 -7.67 18.16
CA TYR A 585 -2.38 -9.00 17.94
C TYR A 585 -1.93 -9.98 19.04
N TYR A 586 -2.84 -10.82 19.54
CA TYR A 586 -2.59 -11.64 20.73
C TYR A 586 -1.31 -12.48 20.66
N PHE A 587 -1.04 -13.13 19.53
CA PHE A 587 0.16 -13.93 19.38
C PHE A 587 1.44 -13.08 19.25
N SER A 588 1.34 -11.90 18.61
CA SER A 588 2.42 -10.90 18.64
C SER A 588 2.73 -10.47 20.09
N LEU A 589 1.71 -10.14 20.88
CA LEU A 589 1.88 -9.77 22.29
C LEU A 589 2.56 -10.88 23.09
N LYS A 590 2.18 -12.14 22.84
CA LYS A 590 2.79 -13.30 23.47
C LYS A 590 4.29 -13.40 23.14
N HIS A 591 4.65 -13.34 21.87
CA HIS A 591 6.05 -13.44 21.43
C HIS A 591 6.90 -12.24 21.84
N ILE A 592 6.31 -11.03 21.84
CA ILE A 592 7.01 -9.81 22.23
C ILE A 592 7.19 -9.74 23.75
N PHE A 593 6.15 -10.01 24.56
CA PHE A 593 6.15 -9.69 26.00
C PHE A 593 6.17 -10.89 26.95
N SER A 594 5.76 -12.08 26.51
CA SER A 594 5.58 -13.24 27.41
C SER A 594 6.63 -14.35 27.19
N ASP A 595 6.84 -14.79 25.95
CA ASP A 595 7.60 -16.01 25.67
C ASP A 595 9.03 -15.99 26.22
N ALA A 596 9.46 -17.15 26.72
CA ALA A 596 10.72 -17.33 27.44
C ALA A 596 11.96 -17.29 26.56
#